data_AF-A0A8D9H782-F1
#
_entry.id   AF-A0A8D9H782-F1
#
_cell.length_a   1.000
_cell.length_b   1.000
_cell.length_c   1.000
_cell.angle_alpha   90.00
_cell.angle_beta   90.00
_cell.angle_gamma   90.00
#
_symmetry.space_group_name_H-M   'P 1'
#
loop_
_entity.id
_entity.type
_entity.pdbx_description
1 polymer ?
#
loop_
_entity_poly.entity_id
_entity_poly.type
_entity_poly.pdbx_seq_one_letter_code
_entity_poly.pdbx_strand_id
1 'polypeptide(L)'
;MADEIPSKGILKSEALKQYILETSAYPREHELLKELRKATVQKYGNLSEMEVPVDEGLFLSMLLKITNAKNTLELGVFTGYSLLTTALALPKDGRITAIDIDKEAYEVGLEFIKKAGVDHKINFIHSDGITALDQLVNDNQEFDFAFADADKSNYPNFHERLLKLVKVGGIIAFDNTLWFGFVAEDEEGVPDHMREYREALIEFNKKLALDTRVEVSQISIGDDGVTLCRRLPENLPHPVDEASRPLLCNVRYMRVLLNCVAFAVCFSNKTLFSLLYFFSFCCDAVDGWCARRFNQVSTFGAVLDMVTDRVSTACLLVVLSQVYRPSLVFLSLLALDIASHWLQMYSTFLAGKSSHKDVKDSTSWLFRLYYGNRIFMCYCCVSCEVLYIILLLIAKNQTENLLNVVVVSTLTQISPLSLLLALTIFGWSMKQTVNIIQMKTAADVCVLYDIENQQKKP
;
A
#
# COMPACT_ATOMS: atom_id res chain seq x y z
N MET A 1 5.49 44.33 24.64
CA MET A 1 6.23 44.97 23.54
C MET A 1 5.89 44.15 22.33
N ALA A 2 4.99 44.67 21.48
CA ALA A 2 4.62 44.00 20.25
C ALA A 2 5.66 44.41 19.22
N ASP A 3 6.70 43.58 19.04
CA ASP A 3 7.63 43.75 17.94
C ASP A 3 6.85 43.50 16.64
N GLU A 4 6.92 44.45 15.71
CA GLU A 4 6.18 44.43 14.44
C GLU A 4 6.51 43.16 13.64
N ILE A 5 5.47 42.38 13.30
CA ILE A 5 5.59 41.27 12.37
C ILE A 5 5.90 41.87 10.98
N PRO A 6 6.89 41.33 10.24
CA PRO A 6 7.34 41.94 9.00
C PRO A 6 6.26 41.92 7.92
N SER A 7 6.16 42.99 7.12
CA SER A 7 5.25 43.13 5.96
C SER A 7 5.60 42.23 4.75
N LYS A 8 6.31 41.14 5.02
CA LYS A 8 6.91 40.26 4.02
C LYS A 8 6.01 39.06 3.82
N GLY A 9 5.92 38.57 2.59
CA GLY A 9 5.23 37.32 2.27
C GLY A 9 6.01 36.53 1.22
N ILE A 10 5.54 35.32 0.93
CA ILE A 10 6.18 34.39 -0.02
C ILE A 10 5.98 34.75 -1.51
N LEU A 11 5.07 35.68 -1.82
CA LEU A 11 4.84 36.12 -3.19
C LEU A 11 5.80 37.24 -3.60
N LYS A 12 6.12 37.29 -4.90
CA LYS A 12 7.07 38.26 -5.47
C LYS A 12 6.71 39.73 -5.20
N SER A 13 5.42 40.07 -5.09
CA SER A 13 4.98 41.44 -4.85
C SER A 13 3.64 41.50 -4.14
N GLU A 14 3.46 42.55 -3.34
CA GLU A 14 2.19 42.85 -2.66
C GLU A 14 1.04 43.05 -3.66
N ALA A 15 1.33 43.66 -4.83
CA ALA A 15 0.33 43.80 -5.88
C ALA A 15 -0.19 42.44 -6.40
N LEU A 16 0.64 41.39 -6.42
CA LEU A 16 0.22 40.05 -6.80
C LEU A 16 -0.66 39.41 -5.71
N LYS A 17 -0.28 39.56 -4.44
CA LYS A 17 -1.08 39.14 -3.29
C LYS A 17 -2.47 39.80 -3.34
N GLN A 18 -2.50 41.12 -3.47
CA GLN A 18 -3.76 41.88 -3.55
C GLN A 18 -4.60 41.46 -4.76
N TYR A 19 -3.99 41.21 -5.92
CA TYR A 19 -4.70 40.69 -7.08
C TYR A 19 -5.39 39.35 -6.78
N ILE A 20 -4.70 38.39 -6.15
CA ILE A 20 -5.29 37.10 -5.78
C ILE A 20 -6.47 37.30 -4.82
N LEU A 21 -6.27 38.12 -3.79
CA LEU A 21 -7.27 38.37 -2.76
C LEU A 21 -8.52 39.05 -3.33
N GLU A 22 -8.36 40.12 -4.10
CA GLU A 22 -9.48 40.89 -4.66
C GLU A 22 -10.23 40.15 -5.76
N THR A 23 -9.52 39.40 -6.61
CA THR A 23 -10.15 38.73 -7.76
C THR A 23 -10.77 37.39 -7.42
N SER A 24 -10.14 36.64 -6.52
CA SER A 24 -10.44 35.21 -6.33
C SER A 24 -10.78 34.85 -4.89
N ALA A 25 -10.24 35.56 -3.90
CA ALA A 25 -10.46 35.21 -2.48
C ALA A 25 -11.66 35.93 -1.85
N TYR A 26 -11.59 37.25 -1.65
CA TYR A 26 -12.64 38.03 -0.98
C TYR A 26 -14.04 37.87 -1.60
N PRO A 27 -14.22 37.77 -2.93
CA PRO A 27 -15.55 37.53 -3.51
C PRO A 27 -16.17 36.17 -3.17
N ARG A 28 -15.37 35.23 -2.67
CA ARG A 28 -15.77 33.86 -2.31
C ARG A 28 -15.69 33.61 -0.80
N GLU A 29 -15.17 34.55 -0.02
CA GLU A 29 -15.12 34.50 1.44
C GLU A 29 -16.55 34.49 2.01
N HIS A 30 -16.81 33.61 2.97
CA HIS A 30 -18.10 33.58 3.65
C HIS A 30 -18.27 34.84 4.52
N GLU A 31 -19.43 35.48 4.54
CA GLU A 31 -19.61 36.75 5.27
C GLU A 31 -19.27 36.63 6.77
N LEU A 32 -19.59 35.50 7.42
CA LEU A 32 -19.20 35.27 8.82
C LEU A 32 -17.69 35.10 9.03
N LEU A 33 -16.92 34.60 8.04
CA LEU A 33 -15.46 34.56 8.11
C LEU A 33 -14.88 35.97 8.01
N LYS A 34 -15.45 36.80 7.13
CA LYS A 34 -15.08 38.21 6.98
C LYS A 34 -15.41 39.03 8.23
N GLU A 35 -16.55 38.78 8.87
CA GLU A 35 -16.91 39.41 10.15
C GLU A 35 -15.96 38.96 11.27
N LEU A 36 -15.66 37.66 11.37
CA LEU A 36 -14.69 37.12 12.32
C LEU A 36 -13.32 37.79 12.16
N ARG A 37 -12.79 37.83 10.94
CA ARG A 37 -11.51 38.48 10.63
C ARG A 37 -11.46 39.93 11.09
N LYS A 38 -12.55 40.69 10.89
CA LYS A 38 -12.65 42.07 11.40
C LYS A 38 -12.67 42.13 12.93
N ALA A 39 -13.40 41.21 13.59
CA ALA A 39 -13.47 41.14 15.04
C ALA A 39 -12.12 40.77 15.67
N THR A 40 -11.37 39.88 15.03
CA THR A 40 -10.02 39.51 15.45
C THR A 40 -9.06 40.70 15.37
N VAL A 41 -9.01 41.40 14.24
CA VAL A 41 -8.24 42.65 14.09
C VAL A 41 -8.62 43.66 15.17
N GLN A 42 -9.91 43.83 15.44
CA GLN A 42 -10.39 44.78 16.45
C GLN A 42 -9.94 44.44 17.87
N LYS A 43 -9.93 43.16 18.25
CA LYS A 43 -9.57 42.73 19.62
C LYS A 43 -8.07 42.57 19.83
N TYR A 44 -7.36 42.04 18.82
CA TYR A 44 -5.97 41.58 18.96
C TYR A 44 -4.95 42.48 18.25
N GLY A 45 -5.37 43.46 17.43
CA GLY A 45 -4.46 44.36 16.75
C GLY A 45 -3.46 43.59 15.88
N ASN A 46 -2.16 43.85 16.03
CA ASN A 46 -1.10 43.18 15.25
C ASN A 46 -1.07 41.66 15.44
N LEU A 47 -1.58 41.12 16.55
CA LEU A 47 -1.66 39.66 16.74
C LEU A 47 -2.70 39.00 15.81
N SER A 48 -3.54 39.77 15.11
CA SER A 48 -4.43 39.21 14.09
C SER A 48 -3.70 38.63 12.89
N GLU A 49 -2.41 38.93 12.71
CA GLU A 49 -1.58 38.31 11.68
C GLU A 49 -1.35 36.81 11.94
N MET A 50 -1.68 36.31 13.13
CA MET A 50 -1.76 34.88 13.42
C MET A 50 -3.00 34.20 12.81
N GLU A 51 -3.93 34.94 12.21
CA GLU A 51 -5.05 34.31 11.49
C GLU A 51 -4.61 33.74 10.15
N VAL A 52 -5.10 32.56 9.83
CA VAL A 52 -4.98 31.96 8.50
C VAL A 52 -5.48 32.94 7.41
N PRO A 53 -4.67 33.25 6.38
CA PRO A 53 -5.07 34.11 5.29
C PRO A 53 -6.29 33.61 4.51
N VAL A 54 -7.05 34.52 3.90
CA VAL A 54 -8.33 34.19 3.22
C VAL A 54 -8.16 33.20 2.08
N ASP A 55 -7.10 33.35 1.28
CA ASP A 55 -6.78 32.45 0.17
C ASP A 55 -6.41 31.04 0.66
N GLU A 56 -5.69 30.95 1.77
CA GLU A 56 -5.40 29.67 2.43
C GLU A 56 -6.65 29.02 3.00
N GLY A 57 -7.53 29.77 3.67
CA GLY A 57 -8.81 29.27 4.14
C GLY A 57 -9.66 28.68 3.00
N LEU A 58 -9.71 29.35 1.85
CA LEU A 58 -10.41 28.82 0.68
C LEU A 58 -9.78 27.53 0.14
N PHE A 59 -8.45 27.44 0.16
CA PHE A 59 -7.74 26.22 -0.19
C PHE A 59 -8.05 25.07 0.76
N LEU A 60 -8.01 25.29 2.09
CA LEU A 60 -8.38 24.30 3.10
C LEU A 60 -9.83 23.84 2.89
N SER A 61 -10.76 24.77 2.66
CA SER A 61 -12.17 24.45 2.35
C SER A 61 -12.31 23.53 1.15
N MET A 62 -11.55 23.80 0.08
CA MET A 62 -11.56 22.99 -1.14
C MET A 62 -10.94 21.61 -0.90
N LEU A 63 -9.80 21.55 -0.20
CA LEU A 63 -9.10 20.32 0.13
C LEU A 63 -9.99 19.37 0.94
N LEU A 64 -10.65 19.87 1.98
CA LEU A 64 -11.59 19.10 2.81
C LEU A 64 -12.74 18.50 1.98
N LYS A 65 -13.28 19.26 1.03
CA LYS A 65 -14.36 18.80 0.13
C LYS A 65 -13.88 17.75 -0.86
N ILE A 66 -12.71 17.95 -1.47
CA ILE A 66 -12.14 17.00 -2.45
C ILE A 66 -11.80 15.67 -1.77
N THR A 67 -11.31 15.72 -0.53
CA THR A 67 -10.96 14.53 0.26
C THR A 67 -12.16 13.87 0.94
N ASN A 68 -13.34 14.50 0.89
CA ASN A 68 -14.56 14.07 1.57
C ASN A 68 -14.32 13.81 3.07
N ALA A 69 -13.57 14.72 3.71
CA ALA A 69 -13.27 14.65 5.13
C ALA A 69 -14.57 14.77 5.96
N LYS A 70 -14.64 14.03 7.07
CA LYS A 70 -15.77 14.05 8.01
C LYS A 70 -15.33 14.24 9.45
N ASN A 71 -14.27 13.58 9.89
CA ASN A 71 -13.73 13.71 11.23
C ASN A 71 -12.35 14.37 11.16
N THR A 72 -12.22 15.60 11.67
CA THR A 72 -10.99 16.38 11.56
C THR A 72 -10.45 16.79 12.91
N LEU A 73 -9.15 17.07 12.95
CA LEU A 73 -8.46 17.62 14.11
C LEU A 73 -7.84 18.96 13.74
N GLU A 74 -7.94 19.94 14.64
CA GLU A 74 -7.27 21.23 14.52
C GLU A 74 -6.47 21.49 15.78
N LEU A 75 -5.18 21.75 15.62
CA LEU A 75 -4.23 22.03 16.69
C LEU A 75 -3.73 23.47 16.53
N GLY A 76 -4.12 24.33 17.47
CA GLY A 76 -4.02 25.78 17.31
C GLY A 76 -5.25 26.31 16.57
N VAL A 77 -6.06 27.07 17.30
CA VAL A 77 -7.36 27.60 16.88
C VAL A 77 -7.32 29.12 16.86
N PHE A 78 -6.68 29.74 17.87
CA PHE A 78 -6.72 31.17 18.11
C PHE A 78 -8.17 31.68 18.10
N THR A 79 -8.52 32.64 17.24
CA THR A 79 -9.88 33.15 17.06
C THR A 79 -10.77 32.28 16.17
N GLY A 80 -10.22 31.25 15.50
CA GLY A 80 -11.00 30.21 14.82
C GLY A 80 -11.35 30.49 13.36
N TYR A 81 -10.55 31.25 12.61
CA TYR A 81 -10.77 31.45 11.16
C TYR A 81 -10.68 30.14 10.36
N SER A 82 -9.61 29.37 10.58
CA SER A 82 -9.42 27.99 10.07
C SER A 82 -10.53 27.06 10.57
N LEU A 83 -10.85 27.13 11.87
CA LEU A 83 -11.87 26.30 12.49
C LEU A 83 -13.26 26.50 11.87
N LEU A 84 -13.68 27.76 11.69
CA LEU A 84 -14.95 28.10 11.05
C LEU A 84 -14.94 27.70 9.57
N THR A 85 -13.82 27.91 8.88
CA THR A 85 -13.63 27.47 7.48
C THR A 85 -13.83 25.96 7.34
N THR A 86 -13.19 25.18 8.21
CA THR A 86 -13.32 23.72 8.28
C THR A 86 -14.76 23.32 8.59
N ALA A 87 -15.38 23.92 9.60
CA ALA A 87 -16.76 23.61 10.01
C ALA A 87 -17.78 23.87 8.90
N LEU A 88 -17.60 24.93 8.11
CA LEU A 88 -18.44 25.24 6.95
C LEU A 88 -18.19 24.28 5.77
N ALA A 89 -16.98 23.74 5.63
CA ALA A 89 -16.62 22.82 4.55
C ALA A 89 -17.12 21.39 4.77
N LEU A 90 -17.13 20.93 6.02
CA LEU A 90 -17.53 19.58 6.38
C LEU A 90 -19.03 19.33 6.18
N PRO A 91 -19.46 18.06 5.95
CA PRO A 91 -20.87 17.73 5.88
C PRO A 91 -21.59 17.97 7.22
N LYS A 92 -22.93 17.88 7.22
CA LYS A 92 -23.75 18.18 8.40
C LYS A 92 -23.40 17.31 9.61
N ASP A 93 -23.02 16.06 9.37
CA ASP A 93 -22.58 15.04 10.34
C ASP A 93 -21.08 15.08 10.63
N GLY A 94 -20.36 16.05 10.09
CA GLY A 94 -18.92 16.23 10.33
C GLY A 94 -18.61 16.60 11.78
N ARG A 95 -17.40 16.28 12.22
CA ARG A 95 -16.89 16.51 13.56
C ARG A 95 -15.48 17.09 13.50
N ILE A 96 -15.20 18.01 14.41
CA ILE A 96 -13.91 18.67 14.55
C ILE A 96 -13.50 18.58 16.01
N THR A 97 -12.32 18.01 16.27
CA THR A 97 -11.65 18.15 17.57
C THR A 97 -10.69 19.32 17.47
N ALA A 98 -10.98 20.40 18.19
CA ALA A 98 -10.20 21.64 18.17
C ALA A 98 -9.44 21.79 19.50
N ILE A 99 -8.12 21.98 19.45
CA ILE A 99 -7.25 22.01 20.64
C ILE A 99 -6.52 23.34 20.68
N ASP A 100 -6.66 24.08 21.78
CA ASP A 100 -5.91 25.31 22.02
C ASP A 100 -5.69 25.55 23.52
N ILE A 101 -4.63 26.28 23.86
CA ILE A 101 -4.32 26.76 25.21
C ILE A 101 -5.03 28.08 25.53
N ASP A 102 -5.42 28.87 24.52
CA ASP A 102 -6.09 30.16 24.70
C ASP A 102 -7.59 30.03 24.43
N LYS A 103 -8.32 29.73 25.51
CA LYS A 103 -9.78 29.70 25.47
C LYS A 103 -10.40 31.09 25.21
N GLU A 104 -9.77 32.17 25.66
CA GLU A 104 -10.31 33.53 25.52
C GLU A 104 -10.28 34.03 24.07
N ALA A 105 -9.28 33.59 23.29
CA ALA A 105 -9.23 33.79 21.85
C ALA A 105 -10.34 33.01 21.14
N TYR A 106 -10.50 31.72 21.47
CA TYR A 106 -11.56 30.88 20.88
C TYR A 106 -12.96 31.44 21.11
N GLU A 107 -13.22 32.01 22.29
CA GLU A 107 -14.52 32.60 22.64
C GLU A 107 -14.92 33.78 21.73
N VAL A 108 -13.97 34.43 21.05
CA VAL A 108 -14.24 35.45 20.01
C VAL A 108 -14.87 34.82 18.78
N GLY A 109 -14.27 33.74 18.26
CA GLY A 109 -14.76 32.98 17.12
C GLY A 109 -16.08 32.28 17.39
N LEU A 110 -16.28 31.83 18.63
CA LEU A 110 -17.44 31.05 19.03
C LEU A 110 -18.77 31.77 18.73
N GLU A 111 -18.82 33.10 18.83
CA GLU A 111 -20.02 33.86 18.46
C GLU A 111 -20.38 33.67 16.97
N PHE A 112 -19.38 33.74 16.09
CA PHE A 112 -19.56 33.59 14.64
C PHE A 112 -19.84 32.14 14.25
N ILE A 113 -19.18 31.18 14.91
CA ILE A 113 -19.43 29.75 14.75
C ILE A 113 -20.89 29.41 15.10
N LYS A 114 -21.42 29.96 16.20
CA LYS A 114 -22.84 29.81 16.58
C LYS A 114 -23.78 30.48 15.58
N LYS A 115 -23.46 31.69 15.11
CA LYS A 115 -24.24 32.38 14.06
C LYS A 115 -24.28 31.57 12.76
N ALA A 116 -23.21 30.84 12.43
CA ALA A 116 -23.13 29.96 11.28
C ALA A 116 -23.93 28.65 11.44
N GLY A 117 -24.35 28.31 12.67
CA GLY A 117 -25.09 27.06 12.96
C GLY A 117 -24.25 25.81 12.76
N VAL A 118 -22.94 25.89 13.02
CA VAL A 118 -21.99 24.76 12.88
C VAL A 118 -21.25 24.42 14.17
N ASP A 119 -21.63 25.04 15.29
CA ASP A 119 -21.06 24.80 16.62
C ASP A 119 -21.23 23.34 17.07
N HIS A 120 -22.31 22.68 16.66
CA HIS A 120 -22.56 21.27 16.95
C HIS A 120 -21.52 20.30 16.36
N LYS A 121 -20.69 20.76 15.41
CA LYS A 121 -19.60 19.95 14.83
C LYS A 121 -18.33 20.00 15.69
N ILE A 122 -18.19 20.99 16.58
CA ILE A 122 -16.91 21.33 17.21
C ILE A 122 -16.87 20.81 18.64
N ASN A 123 -15.84 20.02 18.95
CA ASN A 123 -15.44 19.67 20.29
C ASN A 123 -14.14 20.42 20.64
N PHE A 124 -14.26 21.51 21.38
CA PHE A 124 -13.11 22.31 21.81
C PHE A 124 -12.48 21.75 23.09
N ILE A 125 -11.18 21.53 23.07
CA ILE A 125 -10.38 21.01 24.19
C ILE A 125 -9.39 22.10 24.60
N HIS A 126 -9.60 22.66 25.79
CA HIS A 126 -8.66 23.59 26.40
C HIS A 126 -7.51 22.80 27.06
N SER A 127 -6.38 22.67 26.36
CA SER A 127 -5.23 21.86 26.78
C SER A 127 -4.01 22.24 25.97
N ASP A 128 -2.81 21.94 26.50
CA ASP A 128 -1.61 21.90 25.65
C ASP A 128 -1.75 20.79 24.59
N GLY A 129 -1.12 21.03 23.44
CA GLY A 129 -1.24 20.17 22.27
C GLY A 129 -0.76 18.74 22.49
N ILE A 130 0.36 18.56 23.20
CA ILE A 130 0.96 17.23 23.39
C ILE A 130 0.07 16.38 24.30
N THR A 131 -0.36 16.91 25.44
CA THR A 131 -1.24 16.21 26.39
C THR A 131 -2.55 15.79 25.71
N ALA A 132 -3.17 16.69 24.95
CA ALA A 132 -4.41 16.40 24.24
C ALA A 132 -4.21 15.31 23.18
N LEU A 133 -3.15 15.40 22.38
CA LEU A 133 -2.85 14.38 21.36
C LEU A 133 -2.53 13.02 21.98
N ASP A 134 -1.77 12.96 23.08
CA ASP A 134 -1.48 11.71 23.78
C ASP A 134 -2.76 11.07 24.35
N GLN A 135 -3.69 11.87 24.87
CA GLN A 135 -5.00 11.38 25.30
C GLN A 135 -5.82 10.82 24.13
N LEU A 136 -5.88 11.53 23.00
CA LEU A 136 -6.59 11.06 21.80
C LEU A 136 -6.01 9.75 21.25
N VAL A 137 -4.68 9.57 21.32
CA VAL A 137 -4.01 8.32 20.93
C VAL A 137 -4.43 7.18 21.85
N ASN A 138 -4.45 7.42 23.17
CA ASN A 138 -4.89 6.42 24.15
C ASN A 138 -6.36 6.03 23.98
N ASP A 139 -7.19 7.00 23.58
CA ASP A 139 -8.62 6.81 23.29
C ASP A 139 -8.87 6.20 21.91
N ASN A 140 -7.82 5.80 21.18
CA ASN A 140 -7.86 5.22 19.84
C ASN A 140 -8.73 6.04 18.86
N GLN A 141 -8.64 7.37 18.94
CA GLN A 141 -9.32 8.24 18.00
C GLN A 141 -8.64 8.19 16.63
N GLU A 142 -9.44 8.34 15.57
CA GLU A 142 -8.96 8.33 14.20
C GLU A 142 -9.58 9.49 13.40
N PHE A 143 -8.78 10.19 12.60
CA PHE A 143 -9.16 11.39 11.86
C PHE A 143 -8.86 11.25 10.35
N ASP A 144 -9.68 11.91 9.54
CA ASP A 144 -9.50 12.01 8.09
C ASP A 144 -8.47 13.09 7.71
N PHE A 145 -8.44 14.17 8.49
CA PHE A 145 -7.64 15.36 8.25
C PHE A 145 -7.18 15.97 9.57
N ALA A 146 -5.94 16.44 9.64
CA ALA A 146 -5.43 17.23 10.76
C ALA A 146 -4.78 18.51 10.26
N PHE A 147 -5.14 19.66 10.84
CA PHE A 147 -4.47 20.94 10.66
C PHE A 147 -3.64 21.26 11.90
N ALA A 148 -2.36 21.54 11.73
CA ALA A 148 -1.45 21.90 12.80
C ALA A 148 -0.87 23.28 12.54
N ASP A 149 -1.36 24.25 13.32
CA ASP A 149 -0.93 25.65 13.34
C ASP A 149 -0.73 26.10 14.80
N ALA A 150 0.29 25.56 15.44
CA ALA A 150 0.59 25.83 16.84
C ALA A 150 2.08 26.14 17.02
N ASP A 151 2.68 25.60 18.09
CA ASP A 151 4.10 25.77 18.39
C ASP A 151 4.99 25.02 17.38
N LYS A 152 5.71 25.78 16.54
CA LYS A 152 6.55 25.25 15.44
C LYS A 152 7.70 24.38 15.97
N SER A 153 8.22 24.69 17.16
CA SER A 153 9.27 23.90 17.82
C SER A 153 8.79 22.49 18.20
N ASN A 154 7.48 22.30 18.36
CA ASN A 154 6.87 21.02 18.69
C ASN A 154 6.33 20.23 17.49
N TYR A 155 6.44 20.75 16.26
CA TYR A 155 5.96 20.06 15.05
C TYR A 155 6.48 18.61 14.91
N PRO A 156 7.77 18.29 15.18
CA PRO A 156 8.24 16.90 15.17
C PRO A 156 7.49 16.00 16.16
N ASN A 157 7.16 16.54 17.34
CA ASN A 157 6.45 15.80 18.37
C ASN A 157 4.98 15.61 18.00
N PHE A 158 4.34 16.63 17.41
CA PHE A 158 2.98 16.56 16.88
C PHE A 158 2.88 15.53 15.76
N HIS A 159 3.81 15.56 14.80
CA HIS A 159 3.86 14.63 13.67
C HIS A 159 3.80 13.16 14.10
N GLU A 160 4.56 12.77 15.13
CA GLU A 160 4.54 11.38 15.63
C GLU A 160 3.19 10.95 16.22
N ARG A 161 2.41 11.86 16.80
CA ARG A 161 1.05 11.55 17.28
C ARG A 161 0.04 11.62 16.14
N LEU A 162 0.14 12.64 15.29
CA LEU A 162 -0.75 12.83 14.16
C LEU A 162 -0.64 11.66 13.17
N LEU A 163 0.52 11.03 12.99
CA LEU A 163 0.65 9.80 12.21
C LEU A 163 -0.08 8.60 12.80
N LYS A 164 -0.31 8.56 14.11
CA LYS A 164 -1.12 7.51 14.76
C LYS A 164 -2.61 7.82 14.66
N LEU A 165 -2.96 9.10 14.73
CA LEU A 165 -4.33 9.60 14.77
C LEU A 165 -4.96 9.78 13.40
N VAL A 166 -4.21 10.16 12.36
CA VAL A 166 -4.75 10.35 11.01
C VAL A 166 -4.74 9.03 10.27
N LYS A 167 -5.87 8.60 9.70
CA LYS A 167 -5.99 7.31 8.99
C LYS A 167 -5.04 7.22 7.79
N VAL A 168 -4.76 6.00 7.33
CA VAL A 168 -4.06 5.79 6.06
C VAL A 168 -4.83 6.46 4.92
N GLY A 169 -4.12 7.24 4.10
CA GLY A 169 -4.69 8.07 3.04
C GLY A 169 -5.26 9.41 3.50
N GLY A 170 -5.38 9.62 4.82
CA GLY A 170 -5.70 10.92 5.40
C GLY A 170 -4.55 11.91 5.26
N ILE A 171 -4.83 13.18 5.53
CA ILE A 171 -3.89 14.29 5.32
C ILE A 171 -3.59 15.00 6.65
N ILE A 172 -2.33 15.27 6.89
CA ILE A 172 -1.86 16.21 7.91
C ILE A 172 -1.37 17.46 7.18
N ALA A 173 -1.84 18.63 7.57
CA ALA A 173 -1.40 19.92 7.03
C ALA A 173 -0.69 20.69 8.14
N PHE A 174 0.60 21.00 7.93
CA PHE A 174 1.39 21.83 8.82
C PHE A 174 1.48 23.24 8.24
N ASP A 175 1.10 24.23 9.04
CA ASP A 175 1.09 25.63 8.62
C ASP A 175 2.42 26.34 8.93
N ASN A 176 2.64 27.45 8.23
CA ASN A 176 3.78 28.36 8.23
C ASN A 176 5.14 27.74 7.89
N THR A 177 5.15 26.68 7.11
CA THR A 177 6.36 25.90 6.82
C THR A 177 7.42 26.62 5.97
N LEU A 178 7.07 27.73 5.31
CA LEU A 178 8.00 28.65 4.64
C LEU A 178 8.36 29.88 5.49
N TRP A 179 7.64 30.15 6.58
CA TRP A 179 7.94 31.19 7.58
C TRP A 179 8.30 32.56 6.98
N PHE A 180 7.36 33.19 6.27
CA PHE A 180 7.52 34.43 5.50
C PHE A 180 8.66 34.41 4.46
N GLY A 181 9.11 33.22 4.07
CA GLY A 181 10.28 33.00 3.21
C GLY A 181 11.63 32.99 3.95
N PHE A 182 11.66 33.22 5.26
CA PHE A 182 12.90 33.30 6.06
C PHE A 182 13.69 32.00 6.08
N VAL A 183 13.06 30.85 5.83
CA VAL A 183 13.75 29.55 5.72
C VAL A 183 14.78 29.49 4.59
N ALA A 184 14.67 30.38 3.60
CA ALA A 184 15.58 30.47 2.45
C ALA A 184 16.59 31.63 2.56
N GLU A 185 16.53 32.42 3.61
CA GLU A 185 17.37 33.61 3.79
C GLU A 185 18.57 33.36 4.70
N ASP A 186 19.62 34.15 4.49
CA ASP A 186 20.77 34.23 5.40
C ASP A 186 20.31 34.75 6.76
N GLU A 187 20.92 34.25 7.84
CA GLU A 187 20.45 34.50 9.21
C GLU A 187 20.47 35.99 9.59
N GLU A 188 21.40 36.77 9.03
CA GLU A 188 21.49 38.22 9.21
C GLU A 188 20.27 38.97 8.66
N GLY A 189 19.55 38.39 7.71
CA GLY A 189 18.31 38.94 7.14
C GLY A 189 17.06 38.65 7.97
N VAL A 190 17.18 37.83 9.02
CA VAL A 190 16.05 37.34 9.82
C VAL A 190 16.00 38.06 11.17
N PRO A 191 14.84 38.65 11.55
CA PRO A 191 14.65 39.25 12.87
C PRO A 191 14.93 38.26 14.01
N ASP A 192 15.61 38.71 15.07
CA ASP A 192 16.07 37.82 16.16
C ASP A 192 14.93 36.97 16.76
N HIS A 193 13.75 37.55 16.97
CA HIS A 193 12.59 36.85 17.54
C HIS A 193 11.98 35.79 16.61
N MET A 194 12.33 35.78 15.32
CA MET A 194 11.84 34.80 14.33
C MET A 194 12.83 33.64 14.11
N ARG A 195 14.06 33.73 14.62
CA ARG A 195 15.13 32.77 14.31
C ARG A 195 14.89 31.38 14.92
N GLU A 196 14.35 31.32 16.13
CA GLU A 196 14.08 30.04 16.81
C GLU A 196 13.12 29.17 15.99
N TYR A 197 11.97 29.72 15.58
CA TYR A 197 11.01 28.99 14.75
C TYR A 197 11.53 28.71 13.35
N ARG A 198 12.34 29.61 12.76
CA ARG A 198 13.01 29.35 11.49
C ARG A 198 13.87 28.08 11.56
N GLU A 199 14.71 27.94 12.59
CA GLU A 199 15.57 26.76 12.73
C GLU A 199 14.75 25.47 12.89
N ALA A 200 13.74 25.50 13.76
CA ALA A 200 12.83 24.38 13.97
C ALA A 200 12.14 23.94 12.66
N LEU A 201 11.67 24.89 11.85
CA LEU A 201 11.00 24.62 10.59
C LEU A 201 11.96 24.11 9.52
N ILE A 202 13.20 24.62 9.43
CA ILE A 202 14.21 24.10 8.51
C ILE A 202 14.49 22.62 8.82
N GLU A 203 14.66 22.27 10.09
CA GLU A 203 14.87 20.88 10.50
C GLU A 203 13.64 20.00 10.24
N PHE A 204 12.46 20.51 10.57
CA PHE A 204 11.22 19.79 10.40
C PHE A 204 10.90 19.52 8.93
N ASN A 205 11.05 20.51 8.05
CA ASN A 205 10.87 20.35 6.61
C ASN A 205 11.81 19.28 6.03
N LYS A 206 13.08 19.25 6.48
CA LYS A 206 14.03 18.19 6.09
C LYS A 206 13.59 16.81 6.57
N LYS A 207 13.07 16.71 7.80
CA LYS A 207 12.55 15.45 8.35
C LYS A 207 11.34 14.95 7.55
N LEU A 208 10.37 15.83 7.28
CA LEU A 208 9.19 15.49 6.48
C LEU A 208 9.57 15.04 5.07
N ALA A 209 10.49 15.74 4.40
CA ALA A 209 10.94 15.39 3.05
C ALA A 209 11.57 13.98 2.96
N LEU A 210 12.09 13.46 4.07
CA LEU A 210 12.72 12.13 4.15
C LEU A 210 11.82 11.08 4.82
N ASP A 211 10.66 11.46 5.35
CA ASP A 211 9.78 10.55 6.06
C ASP A 211 9.00 9.68 5.07
N THR A 212 9.36 8.40 5.00
CA THR A 212 8.74 7.44 4.10
C THR A 212 7.31 7.09 4.46
N ARG A 213 6.81 7.47 5.64
CA ARG A 213 5.44 7.19 6.07
C ARG A 213 4.42 8.13 5.41
N VAL A 214 4.85 9.17 4.69
CA VAL A 214 3.99 10.19 4.08
C VAL A 214 4.40 10.54 2.64
N GLU A 215 3.44 10.94 1.83
CA GLU A 215 3.70 11.76 0.64
C GLU A 215 3.63 13.23 1.03
N VAL A 216 4.61 14.03 0.60
CA VAL A 216 4.74 15.42 1.01
C VAL A 216 4.59 16.37 -0.18
N SER A 217 3.82 17.43 0.00
CA SER A 217 3.74 18.57 -0.92
C SER A 217 3.79 19.87 -0.11
N GLN A 218 4.89 20.61 -0.23
CA GLN A 218 5.04 21.94 0.35
C GLN A 218 4.56 22.99 -0.65
N ILE A 219 3.57 23.79 -0.25
CA ILE A 219 2.80 24.67 -1.12
C ILE A 219 3.02 26.12 -0.69
N SER A 220 3.34 26.98 -1.66
CA SER A 220 3.43 28.42 -1.47
C SER A 220 2.05 29.07 -1.54
N ILE A 221 1.32 29.04 -0.44
CA ILE A 221 0.01 29.68 -0.25
C ILE A 221 0.01 30.52 1.04
N GLY A 222 -0.88 31.51 1.13
CA GLY A 222 -0.87 32.45 2.23
C GLY A 222 0.41 33.28 2.25
N ASP A 223 0.81 33.72 3.43
CA ASP A 223 2.07 34.44 3.63
C ASP A 223 3.23 33.51 4.03
N ASP A 224 2.92 32.31 4.54
CA ASP A 224 3.89 31.44 5.20
C ASP A 224 3.96 30.01 4.71
N GLY A 225 3.07 29.56 3.81
CA GLY A 225 3.13 28.27 3.16
C GLY A 225 2.72 27.06 4.02
N VAL A 226 2.00 26.14 3.40
CA VAL A 226 1.47 24.93 4.04
C VAL A 226 2.17 23.69 3.48
N THR A 227 2.55 22.77 4.36
CA THR A 227 3.02 21.44 3.95
C THR A 227 1.94 20.40 4.17
N LEU A 228 1.48 19.78 3.08
CA LEU A 228 0.57 18.65 3.12
C LEU A 228 1.34 17.34 3.20
N CYS A 229 0.92 16.47 4.12
CA CYS A 229 1.45 15.14 4.33
C CYS A 229 0.31 14.11 4.23
N ARG A 230 0.26 13.34 3.14
CA ARG A 230 -0.70 12.23 2.99
C ARG A 230 -0.13 10.97 3.61
N ARG A 231 -0.77 10.42 4.65
CA ARG A 231 -0.31 9.19 5.32
C ARG A 231 -0.35 8.00 4.36
N LEU A 232 0.76 7.27 4.29
CA LEU A 232 0.87 6.05 3.50
C LEU A 232 0.64 4.80 4.37
N PRO A 233 0.17 3.68 3.80
CA PRO A 233 0.19 2.41 4.51
C PRO A 233 1.63 1.96 4.74
N GLU A 234 1.89 1.31 5.87
CA GLU A 234 3.22 0.77 6.24
C GLU A 234 3.83 -0.19 5.20
N ASN A 235 3.02 -0.70 4.27
CA ASN A 235 3.40 -1.69 3.26
C ASN A 235 3.36 -1.16 1.80
N LEU A 236 3.27 0.15 1.56
CA LEU A 236 3.31 0.66 0.18
C LEU A 236 4.75 0.52 -0.36
N PRO A 237 4.99 -0.17 -1.50
CA PRO A 237 6.30 -0.14 -2.14
C PRO A 237 6.57 1.27 -2.64
N HIS A 238 7.62 1.91 -2.12
CA HIS A 238 8.01 3.25 -2.51
C HIS A 238 8.61 3.26 -3.94
N PRO A 239 8.37 4.31 -4.74
CA PRO A 239 9.01 4.48 -6.05
C PRO A 239 10.56 4.47 -5.98
N VAL A 240 11.11 4.84 -4.82
CA VAL A 240 12.57 4.87 -4.56
C VAL A 240 13.11 3.50 -4.13
N ASP A 241 12.24 2.57 -3.72
CA ASP A 241 12.60 1.25 -3.21
C ASP A 241 12.71 0.16 -4.29
N GLU A 242 12.14 0.37 -5.48
CA GLU A 242 12.20 -0.62 -6.56
C GLU A 242 13.59 -0.73 -7.20
N ALA A 243 14.34 0.38 -7.22
CA ALA A 243 15.70 0.43 -7.78
C ALA A 243 16.79 -0.05 -6.80
N SER A 244 16.48 -0.18 -5.51
CA SER A 244 17.46 -0.37 -4.42
C SER A 244 17.34 -1.70 -3.69
N ARG A 245 16.46 -2.62 -4.12
CA ARG A 245 16.29 -3.98 -3.53
C ARG A 245 16.90 -5.08 -4.44
N PRO A 246 18.21 -5.40 -4.37
CA PRO A 246 18.92 -6.03 -5.48
C PRO A 246 18.88 -7.56 -5.50
N LEU A 247 18.55 -8.27 -4.41
CA LEU A 247 18.73 -9.73 -4.41
C LEU A 247 17.48 -10.54 -4.79
N LEU A 248 16.31 -10.21 -4.26
CA LEU A 248 15.11 -11.05 -4.41
C LEU A 248 14.31 -10.76 -5.68
N CYS A 249 14.22 -9.50 -6.09
CA CYS A 249 13.54 -9.10 -7.31
C CYS A 249 14.23 -9.70 -8.55
N ASN A 250 15.57 -9.75 -8.53
CA ASN A 250 16.38 -10.25 -9.64
C ASN A 250 16.25 -11.77 -9.84
N VAL A 251 16.14 -12.59 -8.77
CA VAL A 251 16.01 -14.05 -8.94
C VAL A 251 14.69 -14.42 -9.62
N ARG A 252 13.60 -13.73 -9.30
CA ARG A 252 12.27 -13.97 -9.88
C ARG A 252 12.20 -13.62 -11.36
N TYR A 253 12.73 -12.46 -11.76
CA TYR A 253 12.78 -12.08 -13.17
C TYR A 253 13.77 -12.92 -13.98
N MET A 254 14.90 -13.28 -13.38
CA MET A 254 15.85 -14.22 -13.98
C MET A 254 15.21 -15.56 -14.29
N ARG A 255 14.33 -16.06 -13.41
CA ARG A 255 13.56 -17.29 -13.63
C ARG A 255 12.67 -17.21 -14.88
N VAL A 256 11.92 -16.12 -15.04
CA VAL A 256 11.07 -15.91 -16.22
C VAL A 256 11.92 -15.87 -17.49
N LEU A 257 13.03 -15.13 -17.46
CA LEU A 257 13.97 -15.04 -18.59
C LEU A 257 14.57 -16.41 -18.94
N LEU A 258 15.01 -17.17 -17.94
CA LEU A 258 15.55 -18.53 -18.10
C LEU A 258 14.52 -19.46 -18.76
N ASN A 259 13.25 -19.41 -18.33
CA ASN A 259 12.18 -20.17 -18.96
C ASN A 259 11.95 -19.76 -20.42
N CYS A 260 11.91 -18.46 -20.73
CA CYS A 260 11.78 -17.99 -22.11
C CYS A 260 12.92 -18.51 -23.01
N VAL A 261 14.16 -18.40 -22.54
CA VAL A 261 15.34 -18.90 -23.27
C VAL A 261 15.30 -20.43 -23.40
N ALA A 262 14.93 -21.14 -22.33
CA ALA A 262 14.79 -22.59 -22.37
C ALA A 262 13.81 -23.01 -23.47
N PHE A 263 12.57 -22.50 -23.43
CA PHE A 263 11.56 -22.87 -24.43
C PHE A 263 11.94 -22.47 -25.86
N ALA A 264 12.68 -21.38 -26.05
CA ALA A 264 13.20 -20.99 -27.36
C ALA A 264 14.19 -22.01 -27.96
N VAL A 265 14.95 -22.73 -27.14
CA VAL A 265 15.92 -23.75 -27.58
C VAL A 265 15.39 -25.19 -27.50
N CYS A 266 14.14 -25.38 -27.08
CA CYS A 266 13.55 -26.68 -26.75
C CYS A 266 13.69 -27.73 -27.88
N PHE A 267 13.33 -27.37 -29.11
CA PHE A 267 13.41 -28.27 -30.26
C PHE A 267 14.80 -28.37 -30.89
N SER A 268 15.66 -27.37 -30.65
CA SER A 268 17.02 -27.31 -31.20
C SER A 268 18.01 -28.13 -30.39
N ASN A 269 17.92 -28.08 -29.05
CA ASN A 269 18.82 -28.78 -28.15
C ASN A 269 18.11 -29.19 -26.85
N LYS A 270 17.63 -30.44 -26.81
CA LYS A 270 16.91 -31.01 -25.66
C LYS A 270 17.73 -31.02 -24.37
N THR A 271 19.04 -31.21 -24.46
CA THR A 271 19.93 -31.23 -23.30
C THR A 271 20.07 -29.85 -22.70
N LEU A 272 20.30 -28.82 -23.53
CA LEU A 272 20.39 -27.44 -23.07
C LEU A 272 19.04 -26.97 -22.49
N PHE A 273 17.93 -27.29 -23.14
CA PHE A 273 16.58 -27.06 -22.59
C PHE A 273 16.44 -27.64 -21.19
N SER A 274 16.79 -28.92 -21.02
CA SER A 274 16.63 -29.64 -19.75
C SER A 274 17.45 -29.02 -18.62
N LEU A 275 18.67 -28.58 -18.92
CA LEU A 275 19.54 -27.89 -17.96
C LEU A 275 18.99 -26.52 -17.56
N LEU A 276 18.58 -25.69 -18.53
CA LEU A 276 18.06 -24.35 -18.27
C LEU A 276 16.72 -24.41 -17.52
N TYR A 277 15.83 -25.32 -17.92
CA TYR A 277 14.54 -25.52 -17.26
C TYR A 277 14.71 -26.03 -15.82
N PHE A 278 15.60 -27.00 -15.60
CA PHE A 278 15.90 -27.50 -14.26
C PHE A 278 16.51 -26.41 -13.36
N PHE A 279 17.42 -25.59 -13.90
CA PHE A 279 17.99 -24.48 -13.16
C PHE A 279 16.94 -23.42 -12.79
N SER A 280 16.06 -23.07 -13.74
CA SER A 280 14.90 -22.19 -13.51
C SER A 280 14.00 -22.71 -12.39
N PHE A 281 13.74 -24.02 -12.36
CA PHE A 281 12.98 -24.65 -11.29
C PHE A 281 13.71 -24.57 -9.93
N CYS A 282 15.02 -24.79 -9.89
CA CYS A 282 15.82 -24.61 -8.65
C CYS A 282 15.81 -23.17 -8.14
N CYS A 283 15.78 -22.17 -9.03
CA CYS A 283 15.67 -20.77 -8.65
C CYS A 283 14.40 -20.47 -7.82
N ASP A 284 13.30 -21.21 -8.02
CA ASP A 284 12.07 -21.08 -7.22
C ASP A 284 12.31 -21.41 -5.75
N ALA A 285 12.99 -22.53 -5.48
CA ALA A 285 13.30 -22.97 -4.13
C ALA A 285 14.22 -21.97 -3.41
N VAL A 286 15.21 -21.44 -4.14
CA VAL A 286 16.16 -20.43 -3.64
C VAL A 286 15.44 -19.12 -3.35
N ASP A 287 14.59 -18.65 -4.28
CA ASP A 287 13.83 -17.41 -4.09
C ASP A 287 12.90 -17.51 -2.88
N GLY A 288 12.12 -18.59 -2.77
CA GLY A 288 11.25 -18.81 -1.63
C GLY A 288 12.00 -18.92 -0.30
N TRP A 289 13.23 -19.47 -0.30
CA TRP A 289 14.09 -19.50 0.88
C TRP A 289 14.60 -18.09 1.26
N CYS A 290 15.13 -17.35 0.29
CA CYS A 290 15.58 -15.97 0.47
C CYS A 290 14.44 -15.08 0.98
N ALA A 291 13.25 -15.16 0.39
CA ALA A 291 12.09 -14.33 0.76
C ALA A 291 11.73 -14.49 2.24
N ARG A 292 11.77 -15.73 2.73
CA ARG A 292 11.52 -16.05 4.16
C ARG A 292 12.67 -15.62 5.06
N ARG A 293 13.92 -15.77 4.61
CA ARG A 293 15.11 -15.44 5.41
C ARG A 293 15.29 -13.94 5.64
N PHE A 294 14.85 -13.12 4.69
CA PHE A 294 14.97 -11.66 4.70
C PHE A 294 13.66 -10.94 5.03
N ASN A 295 12.59 -11.67 5.34
CA ASN A 295 11.25 -11.11 5.61
C ASN A 295 10.73 -10.21 4.47
N GLN A 296 11.03 -10.58 3.21
CA GLN A 296 10.69 -9.84 2.00
C GLN A 296 9.64 -10.61 1.18
N VAL A 297 8.47 -10.83 1.77
CA VAL A 297 7.36 -11.53 1.09
C VAL A 297 6.41 -10.49 0.50
N SER A 298 6.30 -10.43 -0.82
CA SER A 298 5.34 -9.56 -1.51
C SER A 298 4.18 -10.36 -2.12
N THR A 299 2.99 -9.76 -2.17
CA THR A 299 1.81 -10.37 -2.80
C THR A 299 2.05 -10.59 -4.29
N PHE A 300 2.61 -9.59 -4.98
CA PHE A 300 2.96 -9.71 -6.38
C PHE A 300 3.94 -10.85 -6.62
N GLY A 301 4.98 -10.96 -5.80
CA GLY A 301 5.95 -12.04 -5.89
C GLY A 301 5.31 -13.41 -5.72
N ALA A 302 4.48 -13.60 -4.69
CA ALA A 302 3.77 -14.86 -4.47
C ALA A 302 2.87 -15.26 -5.66
N VAL A 303 2.21 -14.29 -6.29
CA VAL A 303 1.41 -14.52 -7.50
C VAL A 303 2.30 -14.83 -8.70
N LEU A 304 3.40 -14.09 -8.90
CA LEU A 304 4.32 -14.27 -10.01
C LEU A 304 4.99 -15.65 -9.99
N ASP A 305 5.42 -16.14 -8.82
CA ASP A 305 6.01 -17.47 -8.67
C ASP A 305 4.98 -18.55 -9.06
N MET A 306 3.76 -18.42 -8.54
CA MET A 306 2.66 -19.35 -8.83
C MET A 306 2.30 -19.36 -10.32
N VAL A 307 2.18 -18.19 -10.96
CA VAL A 307 1.87 -18.09 -12.39
C VAL A 307 3.01 -18.67 -13.23
N THR A 308 4.26 -18.34 -12.89
CA THR A 308 5.45 -18.82 -13.61
C THR A 308 5.54 -20.35 -13.56
N ASP A 309 5.32 -20.97 -12.38
CA ASP A 309 5.25 -22.42 -12.22
C ASP A 309 4.23 -23.04 -13.20
N ARG A 310 2.98 -22.55 -13.16
CA ARG A 310 1.89 -23.13 -13.94
C ARG A 310 2.13 -22.99 -15.44
N VAL A 311 2.59 -21.81 -15.87
CA VAL A 311 2.89 -21.54 -17.28
C VAL A 311 4.05 -22.42 -17.76
N SER A 312 5.12 -22.56 -16.98
CA SER A 312 6.26 -23.39 -17.38
C SER A 312 5.88 -24.87 -17.52
N THR A 313 5.17 -25.43 -16.54
CA THR A 313 4.69 -26.82 -16.61
C THR A 313 3.71 -27.02 -17.76
N ALA A 314 2.82 -26.04 -18.00
CA ALA A 314 1.86 -26.08 -19.09
C ALA A 314 2.55 -26.12 -20.46
N CYS A 315 3.52 -25.23 -20.69
CA CYS A 315 4.31 -25.23 -21.91
C CYS A 315 5.05 -26.55 -22.12
N LEU A 316 5.64 -27.13 -21.06
CA LEU A 316 6.31 -28.42 -21.14
C LEU A 316 5.35 -29.57 -21.49
N LEU A 317 4.15 -29.61 -20.90
CA LEU A 317 3.11 -30.58 -21.23
C LEU A 317 2.64 -30.44 -22.69
N VAL A 318 2.50 -29.22 -23.20
CA VAL A 318 2.17 -28.96 -24.61
C VAL A 318 3.27 -29.51 -25.52
N VAL A 319 4.55 -29.27 -25.19
CA VAL A 319 5.68 -29.83 -25.95
C VAL A 319 5.64 -31.36 -25.93
N LEU A 320 5.44 -31.99 -24.77
CA LEU A 320 5.34 -33.46 -24.66
C LEU A 320 4.15 -34.01 -25.45
N SER A 321 3.02 -33.29 -25.52
CA SER A 321 1.86 -33.68 -26.32
C SER A 321 2.14 -33.72 -27.83
N GLN A 322 3.14 -32.96 -28.30
CA GLN A 322 3.58 -32.98 -29.70
C GLN A 322 4.52 -34.16 -29.98
N VAL A 323 5.28 -34.60 -28.97
CA VAL A 323 6.29 -35.66 -29.10
C VAL A 323 5.68 -37.06 -28.93
N TYR A 324 4.72 -37.21 -28.02
CA TYR A 324 4.16 -38.50 -27.63
C TYR A 324 2.72 -38.69 -28.08
N ARG A 325 2.36 -39.95 -28.41
CA ARG A 325 1.00 -40.37 -28.73
C ARG A 325 0.51 -41.46 -27.77
N PRO A 326 -0.77 -41.45 -27.34
CA PRO A 326 -1.79 -40.44 -27.64
C PRO A 326 -1.55 -39.12 -26.89
N SER A 327 -1.67 -37.98 -27.60
CA SER A 327 -1.39 -36.64 -27.06
C SER A 327 -2.39 -36.20 -25.98
N LEU A 328 -3.58 -36.82 -25.96
CA LEU A 328 -4.65 -36.55 -24.99
C LEU A 328 -4.23 -36.74 -23.54
N VAL A 329 -3.23 -37.59 -23.25
CA VAL A 329 -2.75 -37.80 -21.87
C VAL A 329 -2.18 -36.50 -21.32
N PHE A 330 -1.28 -35.84 -22.06
CA PHE A 330 -0.64 -34.59 -21.62
C PHE A 330 -1.62 -33.42 -21.61
N LEU A 331 -2.55 -33.36 -22.57
CA LEU A 331 -3.61 -32.35 -22.59
C LEU A 331 -4.57 -32.50 -21.39
N SER A 332 -4.88 -33.73 -20.98
CA SER A 332 -5.71 -33.99 -19.81
C SER A 332 -5.00 -33.62 -18.51
N LEU A 333 -3.70 -33.88 -18.41
CA LEU A 333 -2.88 -33.44 -17.27
C LEU A 333 -2.80 -31.92 -17.17
N LEU A 334 -2.64 -31.24 -18.31
CA LEU A 334 -2.67 -29.78 -18.38
C LEU A 334 -4.02 -29.23 -17.89
N ALA A 335 -5.12 -29.77 -18.39
CA ALA A 335 -6.46 -29.36 -17.99
C ALA A 335 -6.70 -29.57 -16.49
N LEU A 336 -6.31 -30.72 -15.96
CA LEU A 336 -6.43 -31.05 -14.54
C LEU A 336 -5.62 -30.07 -13.66
N ASP A 337 -4.38 -29.77 -14.05
CA ASP A 337 -3.51 -28.91 -13.27
C ASP A 337 -4.03 -27.47 -13.19
N ILE A 338 -4.44 -26.88 -14.33
CA ILE A 338 -5.02 -25.54 -14.38
C ILE A 338 -6.35 -25.50 -13.63
N ALA A 339 -7.26 -26.43 -13.90
CA ALA A 339 -8.60 -26.43 -13.29
C ALA A 339 -8.54 -26.59 -11.77
N SER A 340 -7.73 -27.53 -11.28
CA SER A 340 -7.60 -27.78 -9.84
C SER A 340 -7.01 -26.59 -9.08
N HIS A 341 -6.02 -25.89 -9.65
CA HIS A 341 -5.44 -24.70 -9.04
C HIS A 341 -6.35 -23.49 -9.11
N TRP A 342 -6.96 -23.23 -10.27
CA TRP A 342 -7.85 -22.08 -10.45
C TRP A 342 -9.06 -22.16 -9.50
N LEU A 343 -9.70 -23.33 -9.43
CA LEU A 343 -10.85 -23.53 -8.55
C LEU A 343 -10.48 -23.39 -7.07
N GLN A 344 -9.32 -23.92 -6.66
CA GLN A 344 -8.82 -23.78 -5.28
C GLN A 344 -8.49 -22.33 -4.91
N MET A 345 -7.90 -21.57 -5.82
CA MET A 345 -7.63 -20.14 -5.60
C MET A 345 -8.94 -19.36 -5.41
N TYR A 346 -9.92 -19.62 -6.27
CA TYR A 346 -11.23 -18.99 -6.19
C TYR A 346 -11.97 -19.35 -4.90
N SER A 347 -12.00 -20.62 -4.52
CA SER A 347 -12.67 -21.06 -3.28
C SER A 347 -11.99 -20.49 -2.02
N THR A 348 -10.67 -20.36 -2.03
CA THR A 348 -9.89 -19.75 -0.93
C THR A 348 -10.23 -18.27 -0.77
N PHE A 349 -10.35 -17.56 -1.88
CA PHE A 349 -10.76 -16.16 -1.91
C PHE A 349 -12.16 -15.97 -1.33
N LEU A 350 -13.13 -16.80 -1.74
CA LEU A 350 -14.50 -16.77 -1.20
C LEU A 350 -14.55 -17.05 0.31
N ALA A 351 -13.70 -17.95 0.80
CA ALA A 351 -13.62 -18.31 2.22
C ALA A 351 -12.85 -17.31 3.09
N GLY A 352 -12.28 -16.24 2.51
CA GLY A 352 -11.48 -15.24 3.24
C GLY A 352 -10.18 -15.78 3.82
N LYS A 353 -9.68 -16.90 3.31
CA LYS A 353 -8.44 -17.54 3.81
C LYS A 353 -7.20 -16.85 3.24
N SER A 354 -6.13 -16.77 4.04
CA SER A 354 -4.90 -16.07 3.68
C SER A 354 -4.00 -16.84 2.68
N SER A 355 -4.20 -18.15 2.51
CA SER A 355 -3.44 -18.97 1.57
C SER A 355 -4.24 -20.13 1.00
N HIS A 356 -4.09 -20.39 -0.30
CA HIS A 356 -4.69 -21.56 -0.95
C HIS A 356 -4.10 -22.90 -0.47
N LYS A 357 -2.97 -22.84 0.25
CA LYS A 357 -2.31 -23.98 0.90
C LYS A 357 -2.86 -24.26 2.30
N ASP A 358 -3.74 -23.40 2.84
CA ASP A 358 -4.33 -23.59 4.16
C ASP A 358 -5.55 -24.53 4.12
N VAL A 359 -5.24 -25.81 4.32
CA VAL A 359 -6.19 -26.92 4.13
C VAL A 359 -6.47 -27.69 5.42
N LYS A 360 -6.25 -27.06 6.59
CA LYS A 360 -6.44 -27.71 7.90
C LYS A 360 -7.84 -28.31 8.08
N ASP A 361 -8.84 -27.68 7.48
CA ASP A 361 -10.24 -28.08 7.57
C ASP A 361 -10.64 -29.15 6.53
N SER A 362 -9.72 -29.59 5.66
CA SER A 362 -10.04 -30.61 4.65
C SER A 362 -10.19 -31.99 5.28
N THR A 363 -11.17 -32.75 4.82
CA THR A 363 -11.45 -34.13 5.26
C THR A 363 -10.43 -35.14 4.73
N SER A 364 -9.74 -34.85 3.61
CA SER A 364 -8.81 -35.79 2.97
C SER A 364 -7.46 -35.86 3.67
N TRP A 365 -7.06 -37.08 4.08
CA TRP A 365 -5.76 -37.33 4.73
C TRP A 365 -4.58 -36.98 3.81
N LEU A 366 -4.68 -37.31 2.52
CA LEU A 366 -3.60 -37.10 1.55
C LEU A 366 -3.42 -35.61 1.26
N PHE A 367 -4.51 -34.85 1.18
CA PHE A 367 -4.47 -33.40 0.97
C PHE A 367 -3.84 -32.68 2.17
N ARG A 368 -4.18 -33.10 3.39
CA ARG A 368 -3.53 -32.62 4.62
C ARG A 368 -2.06 -33.01 4.69
N LEU A 369 -1.68 -34.22 4.30
CA LEU A 369 -0.28 -34.65 4.26
C LEU A 369 0.52 -33.81 3.24
N TYR A 370 -0.05 -33.60 2.06
CA TYR A 370 0.59 -32.85 0.98
C TYR A 370 0.90 -31.40 1.38
N TYR A 371 -0.07 -30.65 1.88
CA TYR A 371 0.16 -29.26 2.29
C TYR A 371 0.74 -29.10 3.71
N GLY A 372 0.53 -30.10 4.57
CA GLY A 372 1.04 -30.11 5.95
C GLY A 372 2.53 -30.47 6.05
N ASN A 373 3.05 -31.30 5.13
CA ASN A 373 4.45 -31.70 5.09
C ASN A 373 5.18 -31.11 3.88
N ARG A 374 5.99 -30.07 4.12
CA ARG A 374 6.73 -29.37 3.06
C ARG A 374 7.72 -30.25 2.30
N ILE A 375 8.33 -31.23 2.96
CA ILE A 375 9.30 -32.14 2.32
C ILE A 375 8.56 -33.05 1.33
N PHE A 376 7.41 -33.59 1.75
CA PHE A 376 6.58 -34.42 0.88
C PHE A 376 6.00 -33.64 -0.30
N MET A 377 5.52 -32.41 -0.08
CA MET A 377 5.08 -31.50 -1.13
C MET A 377 6.19 -31.26 -2.17
N CYS A 378 7.40 -30.92 -1.69
CA CYS A 378 8.56 -30.66 -2.52
C CYS A 378 8.93 -31.88 -3.37
N TYR A 379 9.00 -33.07 -2.75
CA TYR A 379 9.26 -34.32 -3.46
C TYR A 379 8.25 -34.57 -4.59
N CYS A 380 6.95 -34.37 -4.35
CA CYS A 380 5.92 -34.55 -5.36
C CYS A 380 6.05 -33.54 -6.52
N CYS A 381 6.30 -32.26 -6.22
CA CYS A 381 6.49 -31.23 -7.25
C CYS A 381 7.74 -31.48 -8.10
N VAL A 382 8.88 -31.75 -7.45
CA VAL A 382 10.15 -32.09 -8.13
C VAL A 382 9.96 -33.33 -9.00
N SER A 383 9.27 -34.35 -8.49
CA SER A 383 9.02 -35.58 -9.23
C SER A 383 8.22 -35.34 -10.51
N CYS A 384 7.21 -34.46 -10.49
CA CYS A 384 6.48 -34.09 -11.69
C CYS A 384 7.37 -33.43 -12.74
N GLU A 385 8.11 -32.38 -12.36
CA GLU A 385 8.95 -31.64 -13.30
C GLU A 385 10.07 -32.51 -13.87
N VAL A 386 10.75 -33.27 -13.01
CA VAL A 386 11.83 -34.17 -13.43
C VAL A 386 11.31 -35.28 -14.34
N LEU A 387 10.12 -35.85 -14.06
CA LEU A 387 9.51 -36.86 -14.93
C LEU A 387 9.31 -36.32 -16.35
N TYR A 388 8.77 -35.11 -16.48
CA TYR A 388 8.52 -34.48 -17.77
C TYR A 388 9.81 -34.18 -18.54
N ILE A 389 10.87 -33.74 -17.85
CA ILE A 389 12.20 -33.56 -18.44
C ILE A 389 12.78 -34.89 -18.92
N ILE A 390 12.68 -35.96 -18.11
CA ILE A 390 13.17 -37.29 -18.47
C ILE A 390 12.44 -37.81 -19.73
N LEU A 391 11.11 -37.66 -19.78
CA LEU A 391 10.32 -38.04 -20.96
C LEU A 391 10.79 -37.28 -22.20
N LEU A 392 11.04 -35.97 -22.10
CA LEU A 392 11.53 -35.19 -23.24
C LEU A 392 12.91 -35.67 -23.73
N LEU A 393 13.82 -36.02 -22.81
CA LEU A 393 15.18 -36.49 -23.12
C LEU A 393 15.20 -37.89 -23.73
N ILE A 394 14.31 -38.79 -23.29
CA ILE A 394 14.25 -40.17 -23.80
C ILE A 394 13.65 -40.22 -25.21
N ALA A 395 12.73 -39.32 -25.54
CA ALA A 395 12.09 -39.31 -26.84
C ALA A 395 13.11 -39.13 -27.98
N LYS A 396 13.23 -40.13 -28.88
CA LYS A 396 14.14 -40.07 -30.02
C LYS A 396 13.44 -39.53 -31.27
N ASN A 397 12.18 -39.91 -31.50
CA ASN A 397 11.37 -39.51 -32.65
C ASN A 397 10.13 -38.69 -32.22
N GLN A 398 9.56 -37.89 -33.15
CA GLN A 398 8.43 -36.98 -32.87
C GLN A 398 7.03 -37.65 -32.82
N THR A 399 6.93 -38.98 -32.68
CA THR A 399 5.63 -39.69 -32.64
C THR A 399 5.70 -41.02 -31.86
N GLU A 400 6.38 -41.04 -30.72
CA GLU A 400 6.54 -42.27 -29.96
C GLU A 400 5.29 -42.63 -29.15
N ASN A 401 5.01 -43.94 -29.02
CA ASN A 401 3.97 -44.41 -28.12
C ASN A 401 4.46 -44.32 -26.66
N LEU A 402 3.77 -43.52 -25.84
CA LEU A 402 4.17 -43.24 -24.46
C LEU A 402 4.36 -44.51 -23.62
N LEU A 403 3.42 -45.46 -23.72
CA LEU A 403 3.46 -46.70 -22.94
C LEU A 403 4.67 -47.54 -23.34
N ASN A 404 4.94 -47.67 -24.63
CA ASN A 404 6.08 -48.44 -25.11
C ASN A 404 7.39 -47.85 -24.60
N VAL A 405 7.55 -46.52 -24.63
CA VAL A 405 8.78 -45.87 -24.18
C VAL A 405 8.99 -46.04 -22.68
N VAL A 406 7.95 -45.80 -21.87
CA VAL A 406 8.04 -45.96 -20.41
C VAL A 406 8.31 -47.41 -20.03
N VAL A 407 7.60 -48.37 -20.64
CA VAL A 407 7.75 -49.81 -20.37
C VAL A 407 9.14 -50.30 -20.78
N VAL A 408 9.59 -49.98 -22.00
CA VAL A 408 10.91 -50.40 -22.50
C VAL A 408 12.01 -49.78 -21.63
N SER A 409 11.96 -48.48 -21.36
CA SER A 409 12.97 -47.80 -20.55
C SER A 409 13.02 -48.28 -19.10
N THR A 410 11.89 -48.70 -18.51
CA THR A 410 11.84 -49.15 -17.11
C THR A 410 12.19 -50.62 -16.94
N LEU A 411 11.77 -51.50 -17.87
CA LEU A 411 11.88 -52.95 -17.72
C LEU A 411 13.06 -53.59 -18.46
N THR A 412 13.57 -52.97 -19.53
CA THR A 412 14.58 -53.63 -20.40
C THR A 412 15.99 -53.06 -20.28
N GLN A 413 16.16 -51.86 -19.69
CA GLN A 413 17.46 -51.24 -19.46
C GLN A 413 17.64 -50.86 -17.99
N ILE A 414 18.44 -51.63 -17.24
CA ILE A 414 18.87 -51.25 -15.89
C ILE A 414 19.93 -50.16 -16.04
N SER A 415 19.52 -48.89 -15.92
CA SER A 415 20.39 -47.72 -15.96
C SER A 415 20.03 -46.78 -14.82
N PRO A 416 20.93 -45.89 -14.38
CA PRO A 416 20.58 -44.88 -13.36
C PRO A 416 19.33 -44.05 -13.72
N LEU A 417 19.07 -43.86 -15.02
CA LEU A 417 17.91 -43.14 -15.53
C LEU A 417 16.59 -43.92 -15.33
N SER A 418 16.60 -45.25 -15.43
CA SER A 418 15.38 -46.06 -15.22
C SER A 418 14.98 -46.15 -13.75
N LEU A 419 15.96 -46.15 -12.83
CA LEU A 419 15.69 -46.02 -11.40
C LEU A 419 15.09 -44.65 -11.06
N LEU A 420 15.63 -43.56 -11.64
CA LEU A 420 15.11 -42.21 -11.46
C LEU A 420 13.69 -42.05 -12.03
N LEU A 421 13.43 -42.67 -13.20
CA LEU A 421 12.10 -42.71 -13.79
C LEU A 421 11.09 -43.41 -12.87
N ALA A 422 11.45 -44.55 -12.27
CA ALA A 422 10.57 -45.28 -11.36
C ALA A 422 10.24 -44.45 -10.09
N LEU A 423 11.24 -43.77 -9.51
CA LEU A 423 11.06 -42.92 -8.33
C LEU A 423 10.17 -41.70 -8.62
N THR A 424 10.30 -41.10 -9.80
CA THR A 424 9.52 -39.90 -10.17
C THR A 424 8.07 -40.22 -10.51
N ILE A 425 7.78 -41.41 -11.05
CA ILE A 425 6.41 -41.87 -11.32
C ILE A 425 5.57 -41.91 -10.03
N PHE A 426 6.15 -42.38 -8.91
CA PHE A 426 5.43 -42.41 -7.63
C PHE A 426 5.03 -41.00 -7.16
N GLY A 427 6.00 -40.08 -7.07
CA GLY A 427 5.72 -38.70 -6.68
C GLY A 427 4.75 -37.99 -7.63
N TRP A 428 4.88 -38.24 -8.93
CA TRP A 428 3.93 -37.74 -9.94
C TRP A 428 2.51 -38.25 -9.71
N SER A 429 2.33 -39.56 -9.46
CA SER A 429 1.01 -40.15 -9.24
C SER A 429 0.31 -39.57 -8.00
N MET A 430 1.07 -39.33 -6.93
CA MET A 430 0.58 -38.67 -5.72
C MET A 430 0.15 -37.24 -6.01
N LYS A 431 0.95 -36.48 -6.78
CA LYS A 431 0.60 -35.11 -7.16
C LYS A 431 -0.68 -35.03 -8.01
N GLN A 432 -0.85 -35.92 -8.99
CA GLN A 432 -2.07 -35.94 -9.81
C GLN A 432 -3.31 -36.29 -8.98
N THR A 433 -3.17 -37.24 -8.04
CA THR A 433 -4.23 -37.60 -7.10
C THR A 433 -4.60 -36.39 -6.21
N VAL A 434 -3.60 -35.65 -5.73
CA VAL A 434 -3.82 -34.40 -4.97
C VAL A 434 -4.55 -33.36 -5.81
N ASN A 435 -4.20 -33.15 -7.07
CA ASN A 435 -4.90 -32.19 -7.94
C ASN A 435 -6.39 -32.55 -8.11
N ILE A 436 -6.73 -33.84 -8.22
CA ILE A 436 -8.15 -34.28 -8.28
C ILE A 436 -8.87 -33.97 -6.96
N ILE A 437 -8.26 -34.32 -5.83
CA ILE A 437 -8.82 -34.07 -4.50
C ILE A 437 -9.00 -32.56 -4.27
N GLN A 438 -8.02 -31.77 -4.69
CA GLN A 438 -8.02 -30.31 -4.59
C GLN A 438 -9.21 -29.72 -5.34
N MET A 439 -9.40 -30.13 -6.61
CA MET A 439 -10.52 -29.67 -7.41
C MET A 439 -11.87 -30.01 -6.77
N LYS A 440 -12.03 -31.25 -6.30
CA LYS A 440 -13.26 -31.71 -5.64
C LYS A 440 -13.54 -30.93 -4.34
N THR A 441 -12.51 -30.73 -3.52
CA THR A 441 -12.62 -29.99 -2.25
C THR A 441 -12.96 -28.51 -2.50
N ALA A 442 -12.34 -27.88 -3.49
CA ALA A 442 -12.63 -26.50 -3.86
C ALA A 442 -14.07 -26.33 -4.37
N ALA A 443 -14.56 -27.28 -5.19
CA ALA A 443 -15.95 -27.29 -5.63
C ALA A 443 -16.93 -27.38 -4.46
N ASP A 444 -16.66 -28.28 -3.49
CA ASP A 444 -17.50 -28.43 -2.29
C ASP A 444 -17.59 -27.11 -1.50
N VAL A 445 -16.48 -26.36 -1.37
CA VAL A 445 -16.45 -25.05 -0.70
C VAL A 445 -17.29 -24.01 -1.43
N CYS A 446 -17.20 -23.93 -2.76
CA CYS A 446 -18.01 -23.00 -3.55
C CYS A 446 -19.51 -23.30 -3.39
N VAL A 447 -19.90 -24.58 -3.40
CA VAL A 447 -21.30 -24.98 -3.19
C VAL A 447 -21.78 -24.59 -1.80
N LEU A 448 -20.97 -24.78 -0.76
CA LEU A 448 -21.32 -24.36 0.61
C LEU A 448 -21.50 -22.84 0.70
N TYR A 449 -20.61 -22.07 0.07
CA TYR A 449 -20.71 -20.61 0.00
C TYR A 449 -22.02 -20.15 -0.68
N ASP A 450 -22.41 -20.80 -1.77
CA ASP A 450 -23.67 -20.49 -2.46
C ASP A 450 -24.89 -20.81 -1.60
N ILE A 451 -24.89 -21.93 -0.88
CA ILE A 451 -25.96 -22.31 0.06
C ILE A 451 -26.10 -21.25 1.16
N GLU A 452 -24.99 -20.83 1.78
CA GLU A 452 -25.00 -19.80 2.83
C GLU A 452 -25.51 -18.45 2.32
N ASN A 453 -25.13 -18.06 1.10
CA ASN A 453 -25.58 -16.81 0.49
C ASN A 453 -27.06 -16.85 0.08
N GLN A 454 -27.59 -18.00 -0.34
CA GLN A 454 -29.02 -18.15 -0.60
C GLN A 454 -29.85 -18.03 0.68
N GLN A 455 -29.36 -18.57 1.81
CA GLN A 455 -30.03 -18.45 3.10
C GLN A 455 -30.02 -17.02 3.69
N LYS A 456 -29.10 -16.17 3.23
CA LYS A 456 -28.96 -14.76 3.65
C LYS A 456 -29.76 -13.77 2.80
N LYS A 457 -30.41 -14.21 1.72
CA LYS A 457 -31.31 -13.35 0.93
C LYS A 457 -32.69 -13.31 1.61
N PRO A 458 -33.26 -12.12 1.86
CA PRO A 458 -34.55 -11.96 2.54
C PRO A 458 -35.72 -12.54 1.75
#